data_AF-A0A5K0Y9T2-F1
#
_entry.id   AF-A0A5K0Y9T2-F1
#
_cell.length_a   1.000
_cell.length_b   1.000
_cell.length_c   1.000
_cell.angle_alpha   90.00
_cell.angle_beta   90.00
_cell.angle_gamma   90.00
#
_symmetry.space_group_name_H-M   'P 1'
#
loop_
_entity.id
_entity.type
_entity.pdbx_description
1 polymer ?
#
loop_
_entity_poly.entity_id
_entity_poly.type
_entity_poly.pdbx_seq_one_letter_code
_entity_poly.pdbx_strand_id
1 'polypeptide(L)' 'TIPVTFANLSKLDYLNIGQNHTHGNIPSELGSITCCTLFSEEMNNLT' A
#
# COMPACT_ATOMS: atom_id res chain seq x y z
N THR A 1 -6.37 -2.09 -7.69
CA THR A 1 -6.80 -2.13 -6.28
C THR A 1 -5.68 -2.69 -5.43
N ILE A 2 -5.54 -2.22 -4.19
CA ILE A 2 -4.49 -2.71 -3.27
C ILE A 2 -5.07 -3.90 -2.47
N PRO A 3 -4.39 -5.07 -2.44
CA PRO A 3 -4.87 -6.22 -1.68
C PRO A 3 -4.75 -6.00 -0.17
N VAL A 4 -5.81 -6.31 0.58
CA VAL A 4 -5.79 -6.28 2.06
C VAL A 4 -4.73 -7.22 2.65
N THR A 5 -4.35 -8.27 1.91
CA THR A 5 -3.35 -9.25 2.33
C THR A 5 -1.94 -8.68 2.50
N PHE A 6 -1.66 -7.48 1.98
CA PHE A 6 -0.40 -6.79 2.25
C PHE A 6 -0.23 -6.44 3.73
N ALA A 7 -1.32 -6.30 4.49
CA ALA A 7 -1.30 -6.16 5.94
C ALA A 7 -0.62 -7.35 6.65
N ASN A 8 -0.60 -8.53 6.03
CA ASN A 8 0.03 -9.73 6.61
C ASN A 8 1.56 -9.74 6.43
N LEU A 9 2.12 -8.79 5.68
CA LEU A 9 3.56 -8.70 5.44
C LEU A 9 4.24 -8.01 6.63
N SER A 10 4.42 -8.75 7.73
CA SER A 10 4.98 -8.25 9.00
C SER A 10 6.43 -7.72 8.92
N LYS A 11 7.11 -7.96 7.80
CA LYS A 11 8.48 -7.48 7.53
C LYS A 11 8.53 -6.52 6.33
N LEU A 12 7.39 -6.03 5.86
CA LEU A 12 7.36 -5.09 4.76
C LEU A 12 7.95 -3.76 5.22
N ASP A 13 9.09 -3.39 4.65
CA ASP A 13 9.81 -2.16 4.95
C ASP A 13 9.51 -1.09 3.88
N TYR A 14 9.39 -1.50 2.62
CA TYR A 14 9.11 -0.62 1.49
C TYR A 14 7.96 -1.18 0.66
N LEU A 15 6.96 -0.33 0.39
CA LEU A 15 5.88 -0.60 -0.53
C LEU A 15 5.79 0.53 -1.56
N ASN A 16 6.24 0.26 -2.79
CA ASN A 16 6.08 1.18 -3.91
C ASN A 16 5.07 0.59 -4.90
N ILE A 17 3.93 1.27 -5.03
CA ILE A 17 2.89 0.99 -6.03
C ILE A 17 2.73 2.17 -6.99
N GLY A 18 3.62 3.16 -6.95
CA GLY A 18 3.61 4.35 -7.78
C GLY A 18 3.60 4.04 -9.28
N GLN A 19 3.11 4.98 -10.08
CA GLN A 19 3.06 4.91 -11.54
C GLN A 19 2.33 3.68 -12.09
N ASN A 20 1.27 3.25 -11.41
CA ASN A 20 0.43 2.15 -11.84
C ASN A 20 -1.00 2.61 -12.14
N HIS A 21 -1.83 1.70 -12.65
CA HIS A 21 -3.27 1.90 -12.83
C HIS A 21 -4.06 1.46 -11.59
N THR A 22 -3.46 1.57 -10.40
CA THR A 22 -4.14 1.22 -9.15
C THR A 22 -5.27 2.21 -8.90
N HIS A 23 -6.42 1.71 -8.47
CA HIS A 23 -7.65 2.46 -8.29
C HIS A 23 -8.40 1.96 -7.05
N GLY A 24 -9.35 2.77 -6.58
CA GLY A 24 -10.12 2.54 -5.37
C GLY A 24 -9.43 3.10 -4.12
N ASN A 25 -9.90 2.70 -2.94
CA ASN A 25 -9.38 3.23 -1.68
C ASN A 25 -8.15 2.46 -1.20
N ILE A 26 -7.32 3.13 -0.41
CA ILE A 26 -6.27 2.50 0.38
C ILE A 26 -6.94 1.69 1.51
N PRO A 27 -6.72 0.37 1.60
CA PRO A 27 -7.26 -0.44 2.68
C PRO A 27 -6.73 0.03 4.04
N SER A 28 -7.61 0.23 5.01
CA SER A 28 -7.22 0.67 6.36
C SER A 28 -6.36 -0.37 7.09
N GLU A 29 -6.46 -1.64 6.69
CA GLU A 29 -5.64 -2.74 7.18
C GLU A 29 -4.15 -2.53 6.92
N LEU A 30 -3.76 -1.76 5.89
CA LEU A 30 -2.36 -1.39 5.67
C LEU A 30 -1.77 -0.59 6.83
N GLY A 31 -2.60 0.09 7.62
CA GLY A 31 -2.17 0.77 8.85
C GLY A 31 -1.64 -0.19 9.93
N SER A 32 -1.84 -1.51 9.79
CA SER A 32 -1.25 -2.50 10.70
C SER A 32 0.22 -2.82 10.40
N ILE A 33 0.74 -2.38 9.25
CA ILE A 33 2.13 -2.63 8.84
C ILE A 33 3.03 -1.63 9.57
N THR A 34 3.54 -2.03 10.73
CA THR A 34 4.36 -1.15 11.60
C THR A 34 5.81 -1.01 11.14
N CYS A 35 6.31 -1.93 10.32
CA CYS A 35 7.69 -1.92 9.84
C CYS A 35 7.89 -1.13 8.54
N CYS A 36 6.82 -0.65 7.90
CA CYS A 36 6.92 0.06 6.62
C CYS A 36 7.48 1.46 6.86
N THR A 37 8.65 1.75 6.31
CA THR A 37 9.30 3.05 6.40
C THR A 37 9.03 3.93 5.19
N LEU A 38 8.67 3.33 4.05
CA LEU A 38 8.28 4.06 2.85
C LEU A 38 7.08 3.41 2.17
N PHE A 39 6.02 4.20 2.03
CA PHE A 39 4.86 3.89 1.20
C PHE A 39 4.75 4.94 0.11
N SER A 40 4.74 4.50 -1.15
CA SER A 40 4.71 5.35 -2.34
C SER A 40 3.55 4.92 -3.23
N GLU A 41 2.64 5.86 -3.47
CA GLU A 41 1.43 5.65 -4.26
C GLU A 41 1.27 6.66 -5.41
N GLU A 42 2.31 7.43 -5.73
CA GLU A 42 2.20 8.52 -6.71
C GLU A 42 1.69 8.04 -8.07
N MET A 43 1.04 8.95 -8.82
CA MET A 43 0.58 8.67 -10.18
C MET A 43 -0.30 7.41 -10.30
N ASN A 44 -1.17 7.18 -9.30
CA ASN A 44 -2.27 6.22 -9.35
C ASN A 44 -3.63 6.94 -9.33
N ASN A 45 -4.71 6.18 -9.49
CA ASN A 45 -6.11 6.64 -9.41
C ASN A 45 -6.75 6.28 -8.06
N LEU A 46 -6.00 6.45 -6.95
CA LEU A 46 -6.47 6.13 -5.61
C LEU A 46 -7.30 7.28 -5.03
N THR A 47 -8.28 6.92 -4.20
CA THR A 47 -9.18 7.84 -3.47
C THR A 47 -9.04 7.72 -1.97
#